data_AF-A0A812N383-F1
#
_entry.id   AF-A0A812N383-F1
#
_cell.length_a   1.000
_cell.length_b   1.000
_cell.length_c   1.000
_cell.angle_alpha   90.00
_cell.angle_beta   90.00
_cell.angle_gamma   90.00
#
_symmetry.space_group_name_H-M   'P 1'
#
loop_
_entity.id
_entity.type
_entity.pdbx_description
1 polymer ?
#
loop_
_entity_poly.entity_id
_entity_poly.type
_entity_poly.pdbx_seq_one_letter_code
_entity_poly.pdbx_strand_id
1 'polypeptide(L)'
;MPTNPGDGESSGLASVSHLPWQQIPRFQPGTTNVDEYTQRLRFLRDLWPEDQLHLLAPRAALQVEGVAFQKIARLDPAKLRSKDGIKLLVETLGGSWGKTKDEEKYFYFEQAIYQTNQRVDETNDSYISRHDTFFEELLTRNVTINEIRAYILLRNSQLSPEDKKRVIVESAGDLKYEQTIKAIRLLGSKFFQELQGRNASTSGTQGRGMERTKVYDIHMNEADETEDVQMAASSGSPEDEPTDLCFYLENQDEDAIYARRTPDAVILVDDDAMPRFGA
;
A
#
# COMPACT_ATOMS: atom_id res chain seq x y z
N MET A 1 -84.79 -16.85 3.68
CA MET A 1 -83.37 -16.58 3.98
C MET A 1 -82.56 -16.96 2.75
N PRO A 2 -82.06 -15.99 1.97
CA PRO A 2 -81.23 -16.17 0.77
C PRO A 2 -79.72 -16.18 1.13
N THR A 3 -78.85 -16.71 0.25
CA THR A 3 -77.69 -16.03 -0.41
C THR A 3 -76.62 -17.02 -0.94
N ASN A 4 -76.52 -17.05 -2.28
CA ASN A 4 -75.35 -17.07 -3.19
C ASN A 4 -74.02 -17.77 -2.86
N PRO A 5 -73.40 -18.54 -3.80
CA PRO A 5 -71.97 -18.84 -3.79
C PRO A 5 -71.21 -17.69 -4.45
N GLY A 6 -70.32 -17.04 -3.71
CA GLY A 6 -69.40 -16.03 -4.24
C GLY A 6 -68.03 -16.67 -4.44
N ASP A 7 -67.63 -16.81 -5.70
CA ASP A 7 -66.25 -17.00 -6.13
C ASP A 7 -65.39 -15.85 -5.57
N GLY A 8 -64.59 -16.17 -4.55
CA GLY A 8 -63.57 -15.29 -4.00
C GLY A 8 -62.23 -15.68 -4.59
N GLU A 9 -61.85 -14.97 -5.66
CA GLU A 9 -60.55 -15.03 -6.30
C GLU A 9 -59.43 -15.12 -5.26
N SER A 10 -58.59 -16.15 -5.39
CA SER A 10 -57.26 -16.19 -4.81
C SER A 10 -56.49 -14.99 -5.36
N SER A 11 -56.55 -13.86 -4.65
CA SER A 11 -55.61 -12.76 -4.83
C SER A 11 -54.23 -13.34 -4.57
N GLY A 12 -53.54 -13.66 -5.65
CA GLY A 12 -52.14 -14.07 -5.62
C GLY A 12 -51.39 -13.03 -4.82
N LEU A 13 -50.81 -13.46 -3.70
CA LEU A 13 -49.74 -12.72 -3.05
C LEU A 13 -48.71 -12.44 -4.14
N ALA A 14 -48.72 -11.21 -4.66
CA ALA A 14 -47.65 -10.69 -5.47
C ALA A 14 -46.36 -11.02 -4.71
N SER A 15 -45.45 -11.70 -5.39
CA SER A 15 -44.17 -12.11 -4.82
C SER A 15 -43.57 -10.92 -4.09
N VAL A 16 -43.44 -11.02 -2.77
CA VAL A 16 -42.68 -10.04 -1.99
C VAL A 16 -41.28 -10.11 -2.57
N SER A 17 -40.94 -9.15 -3.42
CA SER A 17 -39.59 -8.94 -3.93
C SER A 17 -38.75 -8.61 -2.71
N HIS A 18 -38.19 -9.64 -2.08
CA HIS A 18 -37.34 -9.49 -0.92
C HIS A 18 -36.08 -8.76 -1.39
N LEU A 19 -36.06 -7.45 -1.19
CA LEU A 19 -34.87 -6.65 -1.41
C LEU A 19 -33.71 -7.25 -0.61
N PRO A 20 -32.49 -7.24 -1.16
CA PRO A 20 -31.34 -7.88 -0.54
C PRO A 20 -30.76 -7.01 0.58
N TRP A 21 -31.57 -6.72 1.60
CA TRP A 21 -31.21 -5.84 2.73
C TRP A 21 -29.95 -6.30 3.48
N GLN A 22 -29.69 -7.61 3.49
CA GLN A 22 -28.51 -8.20 4.11
C GLN A 22 -27.22 -7.91 3.34
N GLN A 23 -27.30 -7.51 2.07
CA GLN A 23 -26.14 -7.20 1.23
C GLN A 23 -25.62 -5.77 1.42
N ILE A 24 -26.30 -4.95 2.22
CA ILE A 24 -25.82 -3.59 2.51
C ILE A 24 -24.57 -3.71 3.39
N PRO A 25 -23.40 -3.26 2.90
CA PRO A 25 -22.15 -3.39 3.64
C PRO A 25 -22.16 -2.49 4.88
N ARG A 26 -21.47 -2.94 5.94
CA ARG A 26 -21.19 -2.11 7.13
C ARG A 26 -19.98 -1.23 6.90
N PHE A 27 -19.99 -0.06 7.53
CA PHE A 27 -18.84 0.84 7.53
C PHE A 27 -18.30 1.01 8.95
N GLN A 28 -17.08 0.56 9.17
CA GLN A 28 -16.35 0.75 10.41
C GLN A 28 -15.13 1.66 10.16
N PRO A 29 -15.08 2.84 10.81
CA PRO A 29 -13.93 3.74 10.73
C PRO A 29 -12.62 3.04 11.09
N GLY A 30 -11.59 3.20 10.24
CA GLY A 30 -10.26 2.64 10.47
C GLY A 30 -10.09 1.17 10.05
N THR A 31 -11.18 0.45 9.80
CA THR A 31 -11.15 -0.95 9.35
C THR A 31 -11.60 -1.07 7.90
N THR A 32 -12.69 -0.39 7.53
CA THR A 32 -13.30 -0.52 6.20
C THR A 32 -12.57 0.36 5.19
N ASN A 33 -12.15 -0.23 4.06
CA ASN A 33 -11.66 0.53 2.90
C ASN A 33 -12.82 1.33 2.28
N VAL A 34 -12.68 2.66 2.23
CA VAL A 34 -13.73 3.57 1.74
C VAL A 34 -13.98 3.42 0.25
N ASP A 35 -12.96 3.13 -0.56
CA ASP A 35 -13.08 3.02 -2.02
C ASP A 35 -13.86 1.76 -2.39
N GLU A 36 -13.50 0.64 -1.76
CA GLU A 36 -14.19 -0.63 -1.92
C GLU A 36 -15.64 -0.54 -1.43
N TYR A 37 -15.87 0.10 -0.27
CA TYR A 37 -17.21 0.37 0.25
C TYR A 37 -18.03 1.23 -0.72
N THR A 38 -17.41 2.26 -1.30
CA THR A 38 -18.02 3.16 -2.28
C THR A 38 -18.40 2.42 -3.55
N GLN A 39 -17.49 1.62 -4.11
CA GLN A 39 -17.74 0.80 -5.29
C GLN A 39 -18.90 -0.17 -5.05
N ARG A 40 -18.90 -0.87 -3.91
CA ARG A 40 -20.00 -1.78 -3.52
C ARG A 40 -21.34 -1.07 -3.43
N LEU A 41 -21.42 0.10 -2.80
CA LEU A 41 -22.67 0.86 -2.70
C LEU A 41 -23.16 1.39 -4.04
N ARG A 42 -22.26 1.82 -4.93
CA ARG A 42 -22.60 2.25 -6.29
C ARG A 42 -23.16 1.09 -7.11
N PHE A 43 -22.47 -0.06 -7.05
CA PHE A 43 -22.94 -1.28 -7.70
C PHE A 43 -24.32 -1.72 -7.15
N LEU A 44 -24.49 -1.69 -5.83
CA LEU A 44 -25.76 -2.05 -5.20
C LEU A 44 -26.91 -1.11 -5.57
N ARG A 45 -26.63 0.20 -5.70
CA ARG A 45 -27.58 1.19 -6.19
C ARG A 45 -28.05 0.86 -7.60
N ASP A 46 -27.14 0.46 -8.48
CA ASP A 46 -27.45 0.15 -9.89
C ASP A 46 -28.26 -1.14 -10.04
N LEU A 47 -28.16 -2.05 -9.06
CA LEU A 47 -28.97 -3.27 -8.98
C LEU A 47 -30.32 -3.09 -8.26
N TRP A 48 -30.51 -1.97 -7.55
CA TRP A 48 -31.69 -1.78 -6.71
C TRP A 48 -32.91 -1.34 -7.54
N PRO A 49 -34.12 -1.83 -7.22
CA PRO A 49 -35.35 -1.36 -7.88
C PRO A 49 -35.55 0.15 -7.71
N GLU A 50 -35.85 0.85 -8.81
CA GLU A 50 -35.96 2.32 -8.83
C GLU A 50 -37.05 2.86 -7.90
N ASP A 51 -38.16 2.13 -7.74
CA ASP A 51 -39.28 2.44 -6.87
C ASP A 51 -38.88 2.47 -5.39
N GLN A 52 -37.87 1.69 -5.00
CA GLN A 52 -37.43 1.51 -3.62
C GLN A 52 -36.04 2.07 -3.34
N LEU A 53 -35.42 2.76 -4.30
CA LEU A 53 -34.08 3.35 -4.18
C LEU A 53 -33.98 4.36 -3.02
N HIS A 54 -35.08 5.07 -2.73
CA HIS A 54 -35.18 6.04 -1.64
C HIS A 54 -34.97 5.44 -0.24
N LEU A 55 -35.03 4.12 -0.10
CA LEU A 55 -34.81 3.41 1.17
C LEU A 55 -33.35 2.97 1.36
N LEU A 56 -32.57 2.87 0.27
CA LEU A 56 -31.23 2.28 0.30
C LEU A 56 -30.24 3.14 1.10
N ALA A 57 -30.13 4.43 0.78
CA ALA A 57 -29.18 5.33 1.44
C ALA A 57 -29.46 5.55 2.95
N PRO A 58 -30.71 5.75 3.40
CA PRO A 58 -31.01 5.78 4.84
C PRO A 58 -30.64 4.47 5.55
N ARG A 59 -30.85 3.32 4.90
CA ARG A 59 -30.50 2.02 5.47
C ARG A 59 -28.99 1.82 5.56
N ALA A 60 -28.25 2.20 4.51
CA ALA A 60 -26.79 2.19 4.50
C ALA A 60 -26.19 3.14 5.55
N ALA A 61 -26.77 4.32 5.73
CA ALA A 61 -26.40 5.27 6.78
C ALA A 61 -26.49 4.67 8.20
N LEU A 62 -27.47 3.80 8.44
CA LEU A 62 -27.62 3.08 9.71
C LEU A 62 -26.67 1.88 9.87
N GLN A 63 -26.00 1.45 8.81
CA GLN A 63 -24.93 0.44 8.87
C GLN A 63 -23.54 1.08 9.10
N VAL A 64 -23.50 2.39 9.32
CA VAL A 64 -22.27 3.10 9.68
C VAL A 64 -22.11 3.15 11.19
N GLU A 65 -20.94 2.75 11.67
CA GLU A 65 -20.64 2.60 13.08
C GLU A 65 -19.68 3.68 13.60
N GLY A 66 -19.64 3.82 14.93
CA GLY A 66 -18.67 4.67 15.63
C GLY A 66 -18.77 6.17 15.29
N VAL A 67 -17.61 6.82 15.24
CA VAL A 67 -17.50 8.28 15.02
C VAL A 67 -17.97 8.73 13.64
N ALA A 68 -17.98 7.84 12.63
CA ALA A 68 -18.49 8.19 11.31
C ALA A 68 -19.99 8.42 11.30
N PHE A 69 -20.74 7.72 12.14
CA PHE A 69 -22.17 7.91 12.27
C PHE A 69 -22.52 9.33 12.74
N GLN A 70 -21.72 9.94 13.62
CA GLN A 70 -21.95 11.32 14.08
C GLN A 70 -21.92 12.34 12.93
N LYS A 71 -21.11 12.09 11.89
CA LYS A 71 -21.03 12.95 10.71
C LYS A 71 -22.25 12.74 9.80
N ILE A 72 -22.67 11.49 9.61
CA ILE A 72 -23.84 11.11 8.80
C ILE A 72 -25.15 11.58 9.44
N ALA A 73 -25.26 11.52 10.77
CA ALA A 73 -26.45 11.95 11.50
C ALA A 73 -26.76 13.45 11.35
N ARG A 74 -25.81 14.25 10.85
CA ARG A 74 -26.00 15.67 10.52
C ARG A 74 -26.53 15.90 9.11
N LEU A 75 -26.57 14.87 8.27
CA LEU A 75 -27.13 14.97 6.92
C LEU A 75 -28.65 15.10 6.99
N ASP A 76 -29.20 15.86 6.05
CA ASP A 76 -30.64 16.02 5.90
C ASP A 76 -31.28 14.67 5.47
N PRO A 77 -32.21 14.09 6.27
CA PRO A 77 -32.88 12.85 5.93
C PRO A 77 -33.65 12.90 4.61
N ALA A 78 -34.14 14.08 4.20
CA ALA A 78 -34.83 14.24 2.91
C ALA A 78 -33.86 14.06 1.74
N LYS A 79 -32.64 14.58 1.85
CA LYS A 79 -31.59 14.41 0.83
C LYS A 79 -31.08 12.98 0.77
N LEU A 80 -30.99 12.29 1.90
CA LEU A 80 -30.65 10.86 1.94
C LEU A 80 -31.68 9.98 1.23
N ARG A 81 -32.96 10.35 1.21
CA ARG A 81 -34.01 9.61 0.48
C ARG A 81 -34.06 9.91 -1.01
N SER A 82 -33.28 10.87 -1.50
CA SER A 82 -33.25 11.20 -2.93
C SER A 82 -32.52 10.13 -3.74
N LYS A 83 -32.65 10.19 -5.08
CA LYS A 83 -31.87 9.33 -6.01
C LYS A 83 -30.35 9.47 -5.80
N ASP A 84 -29.91 10.65 -5.36
CA ASP A 84 -28.51 10.96 -5.07
C ASP A 84 -28.09 10.67 -3.62
N GLY A 85 -28.97 10.07 -2.81
CA GLY A 85 -28.69 9.80 -1.39
C GLY A 85 -27.43 8.96 -1.16
N ILE A 86 -27.16 7.98 -2.02
CA ILE A 86 -25.95 7.14 -1.95
C ILE A 86 -24.70 7.97 -2.27
N LYS A 87 -24.79 8.85 -3.26
CA LYS A 87 -23.70 9.75 -3.62
C LYS A 87 -23.36 10.67 -2.44
N LEU A 88 -24.38 11.28 -1.82
CA LEU A 88 -24.21 12.13 -0.64
C LEU A 88 -23.56 11.38 0.54
N LEU A 89 -24.01 10.15 0.81
CA LEU A 89 -23.46 9.30 1.88
C LEU A 89 -21.97 9.00 1.64
N VAL A 90 -21.64 8.54 0.44
CA VAL A 90 -20.26 8.21 0.02
C VAL A 90 -19.36 9.44 0.07
N GLU A 91 -19.78 10.59 -0.43
CA GLU A 91 -18.98 11.82 -0.40
C GLU A 91 -18.72 12.29 1.04
N THR A 92 -19.70 12.14 1.93
CA THR A 92 -19.57 12.49 3.34
C THR A 92 -18.53 11.62 4.06
N LEU A 93 -18.51 10.32 3.76
CA LEU A 93 -17.55 9.36 4.29
C LEU A 93 -16.15 9.55 3.67
N GLY A 94 -16.08 9.68 2.34
CA GLY A 94 -14.86 9.93 1.58
C GLY A 94 -14.05 11.13 2.09
N GLY A 95 -14.72 12.23 2.46
CA GLY A 95 -14.01 13.41 2.93
C GLY A 95 -13.28 13.27 4.28
N SER A 96 -13.58 12.27 5.11
CA SER A 96 -12.92 12.09 6.43
C SER A 96 -12.20 10.76 6.61
N TRP A 97 -12.58 9.74 5.84
CA TRP A 97 -11.97 8.40 5.91
C TRP A 97 -11.44 7.93 4.56
N GLY A 98 -11.72 8.64 3.47
CA GLY A 98 -11.12 8.38 2.17
C GLY A 98 -9.65 8.77 2.19
N LYS A 99 -8.87 8.11 1.35
CA LYS A 99 -7.50 8.52 1.08
C LYS A 99 -7.56 9.84 0.30
N THR A 100 -6.56 10.69 0.49
CA THR A 100 -6.38 11.80 -0.45
C THR A 100 -6.02 11.24 -1.82
N LYS A 101 -6.35 11.96 -2.89
CA LYS A 101 -6.01 11.56 -4.27
C LYS A 101 -4.51 11.26 -4.43
N ASP A 102 -3.70 11.97 -3.66
CA ASP A 102 -2.25 11.88 -3.66
C ASP A 102 -1.78 10.61 -2.95
N GLU A 103 -2.34 10.32 -1.77
CA GLU A 103 -2.07 9.06 -1.05
C GLU A 103 -2.52 7.84 -1.85
N GLU A 104 -3.67 7.92 -2.54
CA GLU A 104 -4.10 6.89 -3.48
C GLU A 104 -3.08 6.70 -4.60
N LYS A 105 -2.65 7.78 -5.26
CA LYS A 105 -1.65 7.69 -6.33
C LYS A 105 -0.36 6.99 -5.86
N TYR A 106 0.20 7.39 -4.72
CA TYR A 106 1.42 6.75 -4.21
C TYR A 106 1.19 5.32 -3.72
N PHE A 107 0.01 5.02 -3.17
CA PHE A 107 -0.34 3.67 -2.78
C PHE A 107 -0.34 2.70 -3.97
N TYR A 108 -1.04 3.04 -5.05
CA TYR A 108 -1.07 2.19 -6.25
C TYR A 108 0.29 2.14 -6.94
N PHE A 109 1.06 3.23 -6.88
CA PHE A 109 2.43 3.25 -7.39
C PHE A 109 3.33 2.27 -6.63
N GLU A 110 3.30 2.28 -5.30
CA GLU A 110 4.06 1.35 -4.45
C GLU A 110 3.66 -0.11 -4.73
N GLN A 111 2.36 -0.38 -4.85
CA GLN A 111 1.86 -1.71 -5.20
C GLN A 111 2.38 -2.16 -6.58
N ALA A 112 2.25 -1.32 -7.60
CA ALA A 112 2.62 -1.62 -8.97
C ALA A 112 4.12 -1.87 -9.14
N ILE A 113 4.97 -1.04 -8.52
CA ILE A 113 6.42 -1.07 -8.77
C ILE A 113 7.17 -1.99 -7.81
N TYR A 114 6.78 -2.02 -6.54
CA TYR A 114 7.57 -2.72 -5.50
C TYR A 114 6.91 -3.97 -4.95
N GLN A 115 5.60 -4.15 -5.10
CA GLN A 115 4.88 -5.30 -4.53
C GLN A 115 4.32 -6.25 -5.61
N THR A 116 4.42 -5.87 -6.89
CA THR A 116 4.00 -6.72 -8.01
C THR A 116 5.18 -7.55 -8.50
N ASN A 117 5.56 -8.52 -7.69
CA ASN A 117 6.45 -9.62 -8.08
C ASN A 117 5.64 -10.92 -8.15
N GLN A 118 6.02 -11.81 -9.07
CA GLN A 118 5.38 -13.12 -9.18
C GLN A 118 5.79 -13.98 -8.00
N ARG A 119 4.80 -14.57 -7.30
CA ARG A 119 5.09 -15.48 -6.19
C ARG A 119 5.40 -16.89 -6.69
N VAL A 120 6.18 -17.63 -5.91
CA VAL A 120 6.54 -19.03 -6.24
C VAL A 120 5.35 -19.97 -6.33
N ASP A 121 4.28 -19.66 -5.59
CA ASP A 121 3.02 -20.41 -5.54
C ASP A 121 1.92 -19.81 -6.43
N GLU A 122 2.24 -18.83 -7.28
CA GLU A 122 1.29 -18.12 -8.13
C GLU A 122 1.40 -18.52 -9.60
N THR A 123 0.25 -18.68 -10.25
CA THR A 123 0.18 -18.93 -11.69
C THR A 123 0.55 -17.68 -12.50
N ASN A 124 1.11 -17.87 -13.70
CA ASN A 124 1.47 -16.76 -14.59
C ASN A 124 0.26 -15.84 -14.87
N ASP A 125 -0.92 -16.40 -15.12
CA ASP A 125 -2.13 -15.62 -15.44
C ASP A 125 -2.59 -14.76 -14.25
N SER A 126 -2.44 -15.27 -13.02
CA SER A 126 -2.73 -14.50 -11.80
C SER A 126 -1.78 -13.30 -11.68
N TYR A 127 -0.48 -13.53 -11.89
CA TYR A 127 0.52 -12.46 -11.84
C TYR A 127 0.25 -11.37 -12.88
N ILE A 128 0.00 -11.75 -14.14
CA ILE A 128 -0.34 -10.82 -15.22
C ILE A 128 -1.59 -10.00 -14.84
N SER A 129 -2.62 -10.66 -14.32
CA SER A 129 -3.85 -9.98 -13.92
C SER A 129 -3.63 -8.95 -12.81
N ARG A 130 -2.79 -9.26 -11.80
CA ARG A 130 -2.42 -8.30 -10.75
C ARG A 130 -1.64 -7.12 -11.32
N HIS A 131 -0.66 -7.42 -12.18
CA HIS A 131 0.16 -6.40 -12.84
C HIS A 131 -0.70 -5.44 -13.66
N ASP A 132 -1.57 -5.96 -14.52
CA ASP A 132 -2.44 -5.15 -15.37
C ASP A 132 -3.40 -4.29 -14.55
N THR A 133 -4.00 -4.85 -13.49
CA THR A 133 -4.92 -4.10 -12.60
C THR A 133 -4.22 -2.90 -11.97
N PHE A 134 -3.00 -3.07 -11.44
CA PHE A 134 -2.28 -1.97 -10.79
C PHE A 134 -1.79 -0.92 -11.79
N PHE A 135 -1.32 -1.34 -12.97
CA PHE A 135 -0.85 -0.40 -14.00
C PHE A 135 -1.99 0.33 -14.70
N GLU A 136 -3.16 -0.29 -14.89
CA GLU A 136 -4.34 0.38 -15.45
C GLU A 136 -4.82 1.53 -14.55
N GLU A 137 -4.72 1.37 -13.23
CA GLU A 137 -4.99 2.44 -12.26
C GLU A 137 -3.98 3.60 -12.36
N LEU A 138 -2.70 3.31 -12.59
CA LEU A 138 -1.68 4.34 -12.82
C LEU A 138 -1.90 5.10 -14.13
N LEU A 139 -2.28 4.39 -15.19
CA LEU A 139 -2.60 4.97 -16.50
C LEU A 139 -3.82 5.89 -16.41
N THR A 140 -4.88 5.44 -15.72
CA THR A 140 -6.10 6.23 -15.49
C THR A 140 -5.81 7.55 -14.76
N ARG A 141 -4.78 7.56 -13.91
CA ARG A 141 -4.34 8.73 -13.14
C ARG A 141 -3.30 9.59 -13.85
N ASN A 142 -2.93 9.25 -15.10
CA ASN A 142 -1.95 9.97 -15.91
C ASN A 142 -0.61 10.20 -15.17
N VAL A 143 -0.14 9.19 -14.42
CA VAL A 143 1.14 9.29 -13.71
C VAL A 143 2.28 9.35 -14.74
N THR A 144 3.11 10.39 -14.63
CA THR A 144 4.22 10.61 -15.54
C THR A 144 5.51 9.98 -15.03
N ILE A 145 6.40 9.58 -15.95
CA ILE A 145 7.73 9.03 -15.59
C ILE A 145 8.57 10.00 -14.73
N ASN A 146 8.34 11.30 -14.85
CA ASN A 146 9.03 12.32 -14.04
C ASN A 146 8.62 12.23 -12.57
N GLU A 147 7.34 12.02 -12.30
CA GLU A 147 6.82 11.84 -10.93
C GLU A 147 7.28 10.50 -10.35
N ILE A 148 7.31 9.45 -11.18
CA ILE A 148 7.87 8.13 -10.83
C ILE A 148 9.32 8.28 -10.37
N ARG A 149 10.15 8.95 -11.19
CA ARG A 149 11.56 9.21 -10.86
C ARG A 149 11.71 9.98 -9.55
N ALA A 150 10.90 11.02 -9.35
CA ALA A 150 10.95 11.83 -8.14
C ALA A 150 10.58 11.00 -6.90
N TYR A 151 9.59 10.13 -7.02
CA TYR A 151 9.16 9.26 -5.94
C TYR A 151 10.22 8.20 -5.59
N ILE A 152 10.77 7.50 -6.60
CA ILE A 152 11.84 6.50 -6.41
C ILE A 152 13.04 7.14 -5.69
N LEU A 153 13.43 8.35 -6.10
CA LEU A 153 14.51 9.10 -5.46
C LEU A 153 14.22 9.36 -3.97
N LEU A 154 12.99 9.78 -3.64
CA LEU A 154 12.59 10.05 -2.26
C LEU A 154 12.54 8.77 -1.43
N ARG A 155 11.96 7.69 -1.98
CA ARG A 155 11.82 6.40 -1.31
C ARG A 155 13.17 5.83 -0.91
N ASN A 156 14.11 5.79 -1.85
CA ASN A 156 15.45 5.21 -1.65
C ASN A 156 16.41 6.14 -0.89
N SER A 157 15.98 7.37 -0.57
CA SER A 157 16.77 8.26 0.28
C SER A 157 16.83 7.73 1.72
N GLN A 158 17.90 8.08 2.44
CA GLN A 158 18.08 7.75 3.86
C GLN A 158 17.38 8.74 4.81
N LEU A 159 16.37 9.46 4.32
CA LEU A 159 15.54 10.32 5.17
C LEU A 159 14.68 9.49 6.12
N SER A 160 14.34 10.07 7.27
CA SER A 160 13.40 9.46 8.21
C SER A 160 12.02 9.25 7.55
N PRO A 161 11.23 8.26 7.98
CA PRO A 161 9.89 8.05 7.42
C PRO A 161 8.96 9.26 7.64
N GLU A 162 9.14 10.01 8.73
CA GLU A 162 8.39 11.24 9.00
C GLU A 162 8.72 12.34 7.98
N ASP A 163 10.01 12.51 7.65
CA ASP A 163 10.47 13.48 6.66
C ASP A 163 9.99 13.12 5.25
N LYS A 164 10.05 11.84 4.87
CA LYS A 164 9.52 11.35 3.59
C LYS A 164 8.03 11.67 3.46
N LYS A 165 7.23 11.38 4.51
CA LYS A 165 5.81 11.69 4.55
C LYS A 165 5.56 13.19 4.43
N ARG A 166 6.35 14.02 5.11
CA ARG A 166 6.23 15.47 5.05
C ARG A 166 6.44 15.99 3.62
N VAL A 167 7.48 15.54 2.93
CA VAL A 167 7.76 15.93 1.53
C VAL A 167 6.61 15.52 0.60
N ILE A 168 6.04 14.33 0.81
CA ILE A 168 4.90 13.85 0.02
C ILE A 168 3.65 14.73 0.26
N VAL A 169 3.32 15.03 1.52
CA VAL A 169 2.15 15.86 1.87
C VAL A 169 2.33 17.30 1.38
N GLU A 170 3.52 17.88 1.48
CA GLU A 170 3.82 19.23 0.98
C GLU A 170 3.73 19.31 -0.56
N SER A 171 3.98 18.20 -1.26
CA SER A 171 3.90 18.14 -2.73
C SER A 171 2.47 18.09 -3.30
N ALA A 172 1.46 17.88 -2.45
CA ALA A 172 0.03 17.88 -2.84
C ALA A 172 -0.25 17.12 -4.16
N GLY A 173 0.40 15.97 -4.34
CA GLY A 173 0.19 15.08 -5.49
C GLY A 173 1.07 15.32 -6.71
N ASP A 174 1.75 16.46 -6.81
CA ASP A 174 2.65 16.80 -7.93
C ASP A 174 4.11 16.81 -7.45
N LEU A 175 4.64 15.60 -7.19
CA LEU A 175 6.01 15.43 -6.74
C LEU A 175 6.98 15.71 -7.88
N LYS A 176 7.48 16.95 -7.92
CA LYS A 176 8.48 17.38 -8.91
C LYS A 176 9.88 17.00 -8.49
N TYR A 177 10.62 16.44 -9.45
CA TYR A 177 12.00 16.02 -9.27
C TYR A 177 12.90 17.09 -8.63
N GLU A 178 12.83 18.34 -9.09
CA GLU A 178 13.63 19.43 -8.53
C GLU A 178 13.28 19.77 -7.08
N GLN A 179 12.00 19.70 -6.72
CA GLN A 179 11.53 19.97 -5.36
C GLN A 179 11.98 18.85 -4.42
N THR A 180 11.89 17.60 -4.89
CA THR A 180 12.39 16.43 -4.15
C THR A 180 13.90 16.53 -3.89
N ILE A 181 14.71 16.94 -4.88
CA ILE A 181 16.15 17.16 -4.68
C ILE A 181 16.40 18.23 -3.62
N LYS A 182 15.68 19.36 -3.68
CA LYS A 182 15.83 20.44 -2.70
C LYS A 182 15.48 19.96 -1.30
N ALA A 183 14.38 19.22 -1.15
CA ALA A 183 13.95 18.65 0.12
C ALA A 183 15.00 17.67 0.67
N ILE A 184 15.48 16.73 -0.15
CA ILE A 184 16.50 15.76 0.26
C ILE A 184 17.80 16.45 0.68
N ARG A 185 18.26 17.45 -0.08
CA ARG A 185 19.49 18.20 0.27
C ARG A 185 19.32 19.02 1.54
N LEU A 186 18.14 19.59 1.77
CA LEU A 186 17.86 20.40 2.95
C LEU A 186 17.77 19.52 4.20
N LEU A 187 17.02 18.44 4.15
CA LEU A 187 16.79 17.52 5.27
C LEU A 187 18.01 16.62 5.54
N GLY A 188 18.74 16.22 4.50
CA GLY A 188 19.99 15.47 4.60
C GLY A 188 21.21 16.33 4.92
N SER A 189 21.06 17.66 5.05
CA SER A 189 22.17 18.52 5.44
C SER A 189 22.54 18.29 6.90
N LYS A 190 23.86 18.28 7.19
CA LYS A 190 24.41 18.14 8.56
C LYS A 190 23.80 19.14 9.55
N PHE A 191 23.35 20.29 9.06
CA PHE A 191 22.67 21.31 9.84
C PHE A 191 21.41 20.78 10.55
N PHE A 192 20.57 19.99 9.87
CA PHE A 192 19.36 19.43 10.49
C PHE A 192 19.68 18.29 11.46
N GLN A 193 20.66 17.43 11.14
CA GLN A 193 21.13 16.38 12.04
C GLN A 193 21.71 16.97 13.34
N GLU A 194 22.43 18.08 13.25
CA GLU A 194 22.98 18.80 14.40
C GLU A 194 21.89 19.58 15.18
N LEU A 195 20.90 20.15 14.48
CA LEU A 195 19.77 20.85 15.11
C LEU A 195 18.89 19.91 15.94
N GLN A 196 18.66 18.68 15.46
CA GLN A 196 17.93 17.64 16.20
C GLN A 196 18.79 16.94 17.26
N GLY A 197 20.11 16.84 17.03
CA GLY A 197 21.07 16.22 17.96
C GLY A 197 21.44 17.06 19.20
N ARG A 198 21.09 18.35 19.23
CA ARG A 198 21.41 19.26 20.36
C ARG A 198 20.68 18.96 21.67
N ASN A 199 19.80 17.96 21.72
CA ASN A 199 19.18 17.49 22.96
C ASN A 199 19.84 16.22 23.54
N ALA A 200 20.84 15.62 22.87
CA ALA A 200 21.46 14.37 23.31
C ALA A 200 22.95 14.47 23.67
N SER A 201 23.56 15.66 23.62
CA SER A 201 24.99 15.83 23.96
C SER A 201 25.26 17.00 24.90
N THR A 202 24.60 17.01 26.07
CA THR A 202 25.21 17.56 27.30
C THR A 202 25.86 16.40 28.06
N SER A 203 26.85 15.78 27.44
CA SER A 203 27.77 14.87 28.11
C SER A 203 29.07 14.94 27.32
N GLY A 204 30.05 15.62 27.90
CA GLY A 204 31.35 15.81 27.28
C GLY A 204 32.05 14.47 27.12
N THR A 205 32.28 14.06 25.89
CA THR A 205 33.37 13.14 25.58
C THR A 205 33.89 13.44 24.19
N GLN A 206 35.21 13.59 24.12
CA GLN A 206 35.99 14.07 22.99
C GLN A 206 35.76 13.27 21.71
N GLY A 207 35.89 14.01 20.60
CA GLY A 207 35.87 13.57 19.20
C GLY A 207 36.34 12.13 18.96
N ARG A 208 35.42 11.34 18.43
CA ARG A 208 35.70 10.15 17.62
C ARG A 208 35.17 10.40 16.22
N GLY A 209 35.94 9.94 15.23
CA GLY A 209 35.92 10.38 13.84
C GLY A 209 34.53 10.53 13.22
N MET A 210 34.30 11.73 12.68
CA MET A 210 33.22 11.99 11.75
C MET A 210 33.44 11.10 10.52
N GLU A 211 32.69 10.02 10.38
CA GLU A 211 32.69 9.22 9.16
C GLU A 211 32.39 10.15 7.98
N ARG A 212 33.36 10.30 7.07
CA ARG A 212 33.15 11.05 5.85
C ARG A 212 32.12 10.30 5.04
N THR A 213 31.02 10.97 4.71
CA THR A 213 29.99 10.45 3.82
C THR A 213 30.67 10.03 2.52
N LYS A 214 30.59 8.73 2.18
CA LYS A 214 31.17 8.19 0.95
C LYS A 214 30.45 8.80 -0.24
N VAL A 215 31.20 9.16 -1.28
CA VAL A 215 30.65 9.59 -2.57
C VAL A 215 30.93 8.46 -3.55
N TYR A 216 29.87 7.83 -4.03
CA TYR A 216 29.94 6.70 -4.96
C TYR A 216 30.01 7.20 -6.40
N ASP A 217 30.73 6.47 -7.25
CA ASP A 217 30.73 6.69 -8.71
C ASP A 217 29.39 6.19 -9.31
N ILE A 218 29.02 6.71 -10.47
CA ILE A 218 27.79 6.38 -11.21
C ILE A 218 27.81 4.93 -11.71
N HIS A 219 28.99 4.38 -12.01
CA HIS A 219 29.17 3.02 -12.53
C HIS A 219 29.61 2.02 -11.45
N MET A 220 29.41 2.34 -10.17
CA MET A 220 29.77 1.44 -9.08
C MET A 220 28.92 0.16 -9.18
N ASN A 221 29.56 -0.97 -9.42
CA ASN A 221 28.96 -2.29 -9.43
C ASN A 221 29.28 -2.96 -8.08
N GLU A 222 28.27 -3.49 -7.40
CA GLU A 222 28.45 -4.16 -6.09
C GLU A 222 29.44 -5.34 -6.15
N ALA A 223 29.71 -5.87 -7.35
CA ALA A 223 30.71 -6.91 -7.60
C ALA A 223 32.17 -6.44 -7.45
N ASP A 224 32.47 -5.14 -7.51
CA ASP A 224 33.83 -4.60 -7.42
C ASP A 224 34.28 -4.34 -5.96
N GLU A 225 33.45 -4.61 -4.95
CA GLU A 225 33.82 -4.40 -3.54
C GLU A 225 34.82 -5.43 -2.98
N THR A 226 35.27 -6.42 -3.78
CA THR A 226 36.10 -7.52 -3.29
C THR A 226 37.63 -7.32 -3.36
N GLU A 227 38.16 -6.26 -3.99
CA GLU A 227 39.62 -6.20 -4.26
C GLU A 227 40.45 -5.14 -3.52
N ASP A 228 39.84 -4.15 -2.83
CA ASP A 228 40.61 -3.04 -2.24
C ASP A 228 40.70 -3.02 -0.68
N VAL A 229 40.44 -4.15 0.00
CA VAL A 229 40.85 -4.32 1.41
C VAL A 229 42.15 -5.11 1.47
N GLN A 230 43.23 -4.39 1.19
CA GLN A 230 44.59 -4.86 1.34
C GLN A 230 44.86 -5.32 2.78
N MET A 231 44.94 -6.64 2.96
CA MET A 231 45.97 -7.35 3.72
C MET A 231 46.50 -6.59 4.95
N ALA A 232 45.68 -6.47 5.99
CA ALA A 232 46.17 -6.31 7.36
C ALA A 232 45.90 -7.61 8.11
N ALA A 233 46.85 -8.54 7.97
CA ALA A 233 46.88 -9.78 8.72
C ALA A 233 46.76 -9.52 10.23
N SER A 234 45.73 -10.10 10.86
CA SER A 234 45.81 -10.53 12.24
C SER A 234 44.93 -11.76 12.43
N SER A 235 45.57 -12.92 12.29
CA SER A 235 45.32 -14.18 12.99
C SER A 235 44.17 -14.20 14.03
N GLY A 236 43.23 -15.14 13.87
CA GLY A 236 42.45 -15.65 15.01
C GLY A 236 41.15 -16.37 14.66
N SER A 237 41.20 -17.71 14.70
CA SER A 237 40.09 -18.68 14.93
C SER A 237 39.00 -18.92 13.86
N PRO A 238 38.51 -20.18 13.71
CA PRO A 238 37.59 -20.60 12.66
C PRO A 238 36.18 -20.84 13.20
N GLU A 239 35.45 -19.82 13.62
CA GLU A 239 34.01 -19.93 13.92
C GLU A 239 33.37 -18.55 13.79
N ASP A 240 32.95 -18.15 12.58
CA ASP A 240 32.05 -17.00 12.44
C ASP A 240 31.08 -17.26 11.27
N GLU A 241 29.81 -17.35 11.65
CA GLU A 241 28.63 -17.28 10.79
C GLU A 241 28.75 -16.04 9.87
N PRO A 242 28.41 -16.12 8.57
CA PRO A 242 28.65 -15.00 7.66
C PRO A 242 27.93 -13.75 8.15
N THR A 243 28.71 -12.74 8.52
CA THR A 243 28.28 -11.42 9.04
C THR A 243 27.18 -10.78 8.19
N ASP A 244 27.13 -11.10 6.91
CA ASP A 244 26.13 -10.62 5.96
C ASP A 244 24.71 -11.10 6.29
N LEU A 245 24.55 -12.34 6.75
CA LEU A 245 23.22 -12.89 7.06
C LEU A 245 22.57 -12.15 8.25
N CYS A 246 23.37 -11.75 9.24
CA CYS A 246 22.91 -10.98 10.39
C CYS A 246 22.39 -9.59 9.99
N PHE A 247 23.03 -8.93 9.03
CA PHE A 247 22.59 -7.62 8.54
C PHE A 247 21.23 -7.69 7.82
N TYR A 248 21.02 -8.71 6.99
CA TYR A 248 19.74 -8.88 6.29
C TYR A 248 18.61 -9.34 7.23
N LEU A 249 18.93 -10.15 8.25
CA LEU A 249 17.98 -10.56 9.29
C LEU A 249 17.55 -9.40 10.20
N GLU A 250 18.48 -8.48 10.56
CA GLU A 250 18.15 -7.27 11.33
C GLU A 250 17.25 -6.31 10.56
N ASN A 251 17.37 -6.27 9.23
CA ASN A 251 16.50 -5.48 8.35
C ASN A 251 15.16 -6.17 8.02
N GLN A 252 14.87 -7.33 8.63
CA GLN A 252 13.65 -8.12 8.39
C GLN A 252 13.44 -8.45 6.91
N ASP A 253 14.52 -8.73 6.19
CA ASP A 253 14.45 -9.19 4.81
C ASP A 253 13.84 -10.59 4.76
N GLU A 254 12.68 -10.74 4.09
CA GLU A 254 11.94 -12.00 4.03
C GLU A 254 12.76 -13.13 3.39
N ASP A 255 13.65 -12.79 2.46
CA ASP A 255 14.47 -13.77 1.75
C ASP A 255 15.61 -14.32 2.63
N ALA A 256 16.18 -13.47 3.50
CA ALA A 256 17.18 -13.88 4.49
C ALA A 256 16.58 -14.75 5.60
N ILE A 257 15.34 -14.45 6.00
CA ILE A 257 14.56 -15.27 6.95
C ILE A 257 14.27 -16.65 6.34
N TYR A 258 13.97 -16.70 5.04
CA TYR A 258 13.73 -17.94 4.32
C TYR A 258 15.00 -18.79 4.19
N ALA A 259 16.12 -18.17 3.79
CA ALA A 259 17.42 -18.84 3.67
C ALA A 259 17.90 -19.47 4.98
N ARG A 260 17.69 -18.80 6.12
CA ARG A 260 17.99 -19.36 7.46
C ARG A 260 17.14 -20.60 7.80
N ARG A 261 15.93 -20.69 7.25
CA ARG A 261 14.95 -21.73 7.60
C ARG A 261 15.08 -23.02 6.78
N THR A 262 15.75 -22.98 5.63
CA THR A 262 15.96 -24.14 4.76
C THR A 262 17.46 -24.37 4.51
N PRO A 263 18.14 -25.21 5.33
CA PRO A 263 19.57 -25.47 5.16
C PRO A 263 19.96 -26.29 3.91
N ASP A 264 19.02 -26.83 3.13
CA ASP A 264 19.30 -27.85 2.10
C ASP A 264 19.02 -27.45 0.63
N ALA A 265 18.89 -26.16 0.30
CA ALA A 265 18.57 -25.72 -1.07
C ALA A 265 19.74 -25.06 -1.83
N VAL A 266 21.00 -25.37 -1.49
CA VAL A 266 22.15 -25.05 -2.35
C VAL A 266 22.47 -26.30 -3.17
N ILE A 267 21.77 -26.49 -4.29
CA ILE A 267 22.24 -27.42 -5.32
C ILE A 267 23.47 -26.76 -5.94
N LEU A 268 24.64 -27.24 -5.53
CA LEU A 268 25.91 -26.99 -6.21
C LEU A 268 25.78 -27.49 -7.65
N VAL A 269 25.73 -26.57 -8.60
CA VAL A 269 26.05 -26.90 -10.00
C VAL A 269 27.57 -26.91 -10.09
N ASP A 270 28.17 -28.04 -9.68
CA ASP A 270 29.58 -28.31 -9.93
C ASP A 270 29.72 -28.85 -11.37
N ASP A 271 30.23 -27.97 -12.24
CA ASP A 271 30.87 -28.28 -13.52
C ASP A 271 32.16 -29.09 -13.26
N ASP A 272 32.08 -30.42 -13.14
CA ASP A 272 33.12 -31.36 -13.62
C ASP A 272 32.80 -32.82 -13.29
N ALA A 273 32.27 -33.58 -14.25
CA ALA A 273 32.51 -35.02 -14.40
C ALA A 273 31.80 -35.58 -15.66
N MET A 274 32.41 -35.43 -16.84
CA MET A 274 32.10 -36.33 -17.95
C MET A 274 32.67 -37.73 -17.67
N PRO A 275 31.88 -38.81 -17.74
CA PRO A 275 32.44 -40.16 -17.78
C PRO A 275 32.96 -40.47 -19.19
N ARG A 276 34.26 -40.71 -19.28
CA ARG A 276 34.93 -41.27 -20.46
C ARG A 276 34.39 -42.67 -20.71
N PHE A 277 33.69 -42.88 -21.83
CA PHE A 277 33.44 -44.22 -22.36
C PHE A 277 34.74 -44.75 -22.98
N GLY A 278 35.28 -45.81 -22.39
CA GLY A 278 36.38 -46.59 -22.95
C GLY A 278 35.87 -47.92 -23.51
N ALA A 279 36.27 -48.19 -24.76
CA ALA A 279 36.40 -49.45 -25.51
C ALA A 279 35.39 -50.57 -25.27
#